data_AF-A0A1G3CS63-F1
#
_entry.id   AF-A0A1G3CS63-F1
#
_cell.length_a   1.000
_cell.length_b   1.000
_cell.length_c   1.000
_cell.angle_alpha   90.00
_cell.angle_beta   90.00
_cell.angle_gamma   90.00
#
_symmetry.space_group_name_H-M   'P 1'
#
loop_
_entity.id
_entity.type
_entity.pdbx_description
1 polymer ?
#
loop_
_entity_poly.entity_id
_entity_poly.type
_entity_poly.pdbx_seq_one_letter_code
_entity_poly.pdbx_strand_id
1 'polypeptide(L)'
;MNFLSHLNPVILGIVSIFVLGPSYLYYKHYQIPANQLKARLIEINALLAELSLRDFGAVIPEELADLFREKPFLNLWREYRQSLHVMTSEDGEKSSIRATSSSEMYFNKESIVDTYVNADFYKHLPGILTGVGIIGTFSGLVWGLGKFNSEAASDTLNLLLGEVTSAFIGSGFAIFFAILITFFEKRVLNQCYQQVEELNKSLDSIYAAGVGEDYLARLVKASESSATHAASLKDALIRDLEELMNKQSVQISGSIGEALKAPLEKIGGVVQDFSSGQGQAVSSLLENLIAGFMEKMDQTFGSQIQGVNEAIQRSSDAMVSVQTALTGLVRDISTAGEDATNQMSKKLEESMERAAQAQERMNEQLRAFINELKELIIQQQGETKNAMDETMKKVLSELEAAIRSISTERGAQIDQDRDRTKNLTDSTKALYGGLSENVSKLIEDIKNSTIKTEQNISEIQRVSTSAISGMNDGALNMKIAADKFTNAGDAVNNVLEQSKGITTKMEEAASTLQSTSSMVRELFDGYQQSKRENEKYVLELTGLVEIARREAGVGEKIVGEMERVIGTMRTAEASSTQYLDKINSVLKDSFETFNAEMLSSVEKMNKENVQILSSAASSLSSAVEVMVASVLKLRKENN
;
A
#
# COMPACT_ATOMS: atom_id res chain seq x y z
N MET A 1 -32.75 34.72 -42.92
CA MET A 1 -31.46 35.02 -42.27
C MET A 1 -31.62 36.33 -41.50
N ASN A 2 -32.25 36.30 -40.32
CA ASN A 2 -32.35 37.42 -39.34
C ASN A 2 -32.95 36.91 -38.01
N PHE A 3 -32.60 35.70 -37.58
CA PHE A 3 -32.99 35.20 -36.25
C PHE A 3 -32.10 35.79 -35.15
N LEU A 4 -30.85 36.13 -35.49
CA LEU A 4 -29.87 36.71 -34.57
C LEU A 4 -30.11 38.20 -34.28
N SER A 5 -30.86 38.93 -35.12
CA SER A 5 -31.07 40.38 -34.98
C SER A 5 -32.09 40.78 -33.92
N HIS A 6 -32.88 39.82 -33.41
CA HIS A 6 -33.83 40.03 -32.30
C HIS A 6 -33.30 39.54 -30.94
N LEU A 7 -32.07 39.03 -30.90
CA LEU A 7 -31.46 38.54 -29.66
C LEU A 7 -30.76 39.70 -28.95
N ASN A 8 -30.84 39.74 -27.61
CA ASN A 8 -30.13 40.75 -26.83
C ASN A 8 -28.64 40.40 -26.78
N PRO A 9 -27.77 41.17 -27.47
CA PRO A 9 -26.35 40.86 -27.57
C PRO A 9 -25.62 40.99 -26.23
N VAL A 10 -26.18 41.74 -25.28
CA VAL A 10 -25.57 41.98 -23.96
C VAL A 10 -25.61 40.71 -23.11
N ILE A 11 -26.78 40.05 -23.02
CA ILE A 11 -26.93 38.81 -22.23
C ILE A 11 -26.08 37.69 -22.84
N LEU A 12 -26.20 37.51 -24.15
CA LEU A 12 -25.43 36.51 -24.90
C LEU A 12 -23.92 36.77 -24.82
N GLY A 13 -23.49 38.03 -24.88
CA GLY A 13 -22.09 38.43 -24.72
C GLY A 13 -21.54 38.12 -23.34
N ILE A 14 -22.29 38.45 -22.28
CA ILE A 14 -21.88 38.17 -20.89
C ILE A 14 -21.77 36.67 -20.66
N VAL A 15 -22.80 35.88 -21.00
CA VAL A 15 -22.76 34.42 -20.84
C VAL A 15 -21.62 33.81 -21.66
N SER A 16 -21.40 34.29 -22.88
CA SER A 16 -20.28 33.82 -23.72
C SER A 16 -18.92 34.11 -23.11
N ILE A 17 -18.71 35.27 -22.48
CA ILE A 17 -17.45 35.59 -21.78
C ILE A 17 -17.23 34.64 -20.60
N PHE A 18 -18.26 34.43 -19.77
CA PHE A 18 -18.19 33.54 -18.61
C PHE A 18 -18.13 32.05 -18.97
N VAL A 19 -18.45 31.67 -20.21
CA VAL A 19 -18.26 30.29 -20.72
C VAL A 19 -16.90 30.15 -21.40
N LEU A 20 -16.56 31.04 -22.35
CA LEU A 20 -15.35 30.94 -23.16
C LEU A 20 -14.08 31.22 -22.36
N GLY A 21 -14.11 32.14 -21.38
CA GLY A 21 -12.96 32.44 -20.54
C GLY A 21 -12.47 31.22 -19.75
N PRO A 22 -13.32 30.61 -18.91
CA PRO A 22 -12.96 29.37 -18.20
C PRO A 22 -12.68 28.20 -19.15
N SER A 23 -13.40 28.07 -20.27
CA SER A 23 -13.12 27.04 -21.28
C SER A 23 -11.74 27.18 -21.91
N TYR A 24 -11.29 28.42 -22.17
CA TYR A 24 -9.93 28.69 -22.66
C TYR A 24 -8.87 28.38 -21.58
N LEU A 25 -9.14 28.75 -20.33
CA LEU A 25 -8.25 28.41 -19.21
C LEU A 25 -8.12 26.89 -19.05
N TYR A 26 -9.21 26.15 -19.15
CA TYR A 26 -9.21 24.68 -19.18
C TYR A 26 -8.38 24.15 -20.36
N TYR A 27 -8.59 24.66 -21.56
CA TYR A 27 -7.82 24.21 -22.71
C TYR A 27 -6.30 24.44 -22.51
N LYS A 28 -5.93 25.62 -22.01
CA LYS A 28 -4.52 26.01 -21.82
C LYS A 28 -3.84 25.31 -20.64
N HIS A 29 -4.50 25.21 -19.49
CA HIS A 29 -3.87 24.75 -18.25
C HIS A 29 -4.20 23.29 -17.89
N TYR A 30 -5.24 22.71 -18.48
CA TYR A 30 -5.60 21.31 -18.27
C TYR A 30 -5.32 20.47 -19.53
N GLN A 31 -5.94 20.82 -20.66
CA GLN A 31 -5.93 19.97 -21.85
C GLN A 31 -4.56 19.85 -22.53
N ILE A 32 -3.82 20.96 -22.64
CA ILE A 32 -2.46 20.94 -23.22
C ILE A 32 -1.49 20.15 -22.32
N PRO A 33 -1.35 20.45 -21.02
CA PRO A 33 -0.47 19.69 -20.13
C PRO A 33 -0.84 18.21 -20.03
N ALA A 34 -2.14 17.88 -19.97
CA ALA A 34 -2.59 16.49 -19.93
C ALA A 34 -2.21 15.71 -21.20
N ASN A 35 -2.32 16.33 -22.38
CA ASN A 35 -1.90 15.67 -23.62
C ASN A 35 -0.37 15.58 -23.76
N GLN A 36 0.38 16.56 -23.26
CA GLN A 36 1.84 16.48 -23.19
C GLN A 36 2.29 15.36 -22.25
N LEU A 37 1.69 15.27 -21.05
CA LEU A 37 1.94 14.19 -20.10
C LEU A 37 1.63 12.82 -20.72
N LYS A 38 0.48 12.70 -21.41
CA LYS A 38 0.12 11.47 -22.13
C LYS A 38 1.17 11.09 -23.17
N ALA A 39 1.59 12.03 -24.01
CA ALA A 39 2.59 11.77 -25.05
C ALA A 39 3.93 11.31 -24.43
N ARG A 40 4.34 11.96 -23.34
CA ARG A 40 5.54 11.57 -22.57
C ARG A 40 5.42 10.19 -21.94
N LEU A 41 4.28 9.86 -21.33
CA LEU A 41 4.05 8.52 -20.76
C LEU A 41 4.09 7.44 -21.84
N ILE A 42 3.52 7.70 -23.03
CA ILE A 42 3.59 6.76 -24.16
C ILE A 42 5.05 6.57 -24.62
N GLU A 43 5.82 7.65 -24.72
CA GLU A 43 7.24 7.61 -25.10
C GLU A 43 8.06 6.79 -24.07
N ILE A 44 7.88 7.07 -22.77
CA ILE A 44 8.54 6.34 -21.69
C ILE A 44 8.15 4.86 -21.71
N ASN A 45 6.85 4.54 -21.84
CA ASN A 45 6.38 3.16 -21.88
C ASN A 45 6.92 2.39 -23.08
N ALA A 46 7.03 3.02 -24.25
CA ALA A 46 7.62 2.37 -25.42
C ALA A 46 9.10 2.01 -25.19
N LEU A 47 9.87 2.93 -24.58
CA LEU A 47 11.28 2.70 -24.27
C LEU A 47 11.46 1.67 -23.15
N LEU A 48 10.59 1.69 -22.13
CA LEU A 48 10.59 0.68 -21.08
C LEU A 48 10.21 -0.70 -21.58
N ALA A 49 9.26 -0.80 -22.52
CA ALA A 49 8.87 -2.06 -23.13
C ALA A 49 10.00 -2.68 -23.98
N GLU A 50 10.86 -1.85 -24.59
CA GLU A 50 12.07 -2.35 -25.26
C GLU A 50 13.11 -2.84 -24.25
N LEU A 51 13.26 -2.13 -23.13
CA LEU A 51 14.18 -2.50 -22.06
C LEU A 51 13.73 -3.72 -21.25
N SER A 52 12.42 -3.95 -21.11
CA SER A 52 11.87 -5.13 -20.41
C SER A 52 12.06 -6.45 -21.15
N LEU A 53 12.47 -6.41 -22.43
CA LEU A 53 12.89 -7.60 -23.19
C LEU A 53 14.29 -8.10 -22.79
N ARG A 54 15.07 -7.30 -22.05
CA ARG A 54 16.38 -7.71 -21.53
C ARG A 54 16.22 -8.64 -20.33
N ASP A 55 17.30 -9.35 -19.98
CA ASP A 55 17.32 -10.22 -18.81
C ASP A 55 16.93 -9.46 -17.53
N PHE A 56 16.21 -10.18 -16.68
CA PHE A 56 15.60 -9.63 -15.47
C PHE A 56 16.60 -8.94 -14.53
N GLY A 57 16.36 -7.68 -14.17
CA GLY A 57 17.25 -6.92 -13.28
C GLY A 57 18.63 -6.62 -13.86
N ALA A 58 18.83 -6.77 -15.18
CA ALA A 58 20.08 -6.42 -15.87
C ALA A 58 20.16 -4.94 -16.29
N VAL A 59 19.03 -4.23 -16.25
CA VAL A 59 18.96 -2.80 -16.61
C VAL A 59 19.50 -1.96 -15.46
N ILE A 60 20.43 -1.06 -15.76
CA ILE A 60 21.08 -0.20 -14.78
C ILE A 60 20.16 1.01 -14.50
N PRO A 61 19.92 1.38 -13.22
CA PRO A 61 19.06 2.51 -12.87
C PRO A 61 19.51 3.85 -13.45
N GLU A 62 20.81 4.05 -13.71
CA GLU A 62 21.32 5.24 -14.40
C GLU A 62 20.80 5.37 -15.85
N GLU A 63 20.59 4.26 -16.57
CA GLU A 63 20.01 4.31 -17.94
C GLU A 63 18.56 4.80 -17.92
N LEU A 64 17.83 4.49 -16.85
CA LEU A 64 16.46 4.94 -16.65
C LEU A 64 16.34 6.35 -16.06
N ALA A 65 17.39 6.84 -15.41
CA ALA A 65 17.37 8.16 -14.79
C ALA A 65 17.13 9.30 -15.81
N ASP A 66 17.58 9.10 -17.06
CA ASP A 66 17.43 10.08 -18.13
C ASP A 66 15.99 10.19 -18.64
N LEU A 67 15.25 9.07 -18.62
CA LEU A 67 13.83 9.01 -18.99
C LEU A 67 12.93 9.77 -18.01
N PHE A 68 13.30 9.84 -16.73
CA PHE A 68 12.50 10.45 -15.68
C PHE A 68 13.00 11.82 -15.22
N ARG A 69 13.84 12.51 -16.00
CA ARG A 69 14.41 13.83 -15.60
C ARG A 69 13.39 14.96 -15.49
N GLU A 70 12.26 14.87 -16.19
CA GLU A 70 11.24 15.92 -16.23
C GLU A 70 10.22 15.76 -15.08
N LYS A 71 9.59 16.87 -14.68
CA LYS A 71 8.42 16.82 -13.78
C LYS A 71 7.22 16.24 -14.54
N PRO A 72 6.38 15.40 -13.92
CA PRO A 72 6.32 15.08 -12.48
C PRO A 72 7.25 13.93 -12.02
N PHE A 73 7.94 13.25 -12.93
CA PHE A 73 8.63 11.99 -12.66
C PHE A 73 9.92 12.10 -11.84
N LEU A 74 10.64 13.23 -11.91
CA LEU A 74 11.96 13.39 -11.31
C LEU A 74 12.06 12.99 -9.82
N ASN A 75 11.11 13.48 -9.01
CA ASN A 75 11.12 13.18 -7.57
C ASN A 75 10.65 11.75 -7.29
N LEU A 76 9.63 11.29 -8.02
CA LEU A 76 9.08 9.93 -7.89
C LEU A 76 10.14 8.88 -8.24
N TRP A 77 10.91 9.11 -9.31
CA TRP A 77 12.03 8.25 -9.68
C TRP A 77 13.17 8.28 -8.64
N ARG A 78 13.45 9.44 -8.05
CA ARG A 78 14.48 9.53 -7.00
C ARG A 78 14.11 8.68 -5.78
N GLU A 79 12.84 8.69 -5.37
CA GLU A 79 12.34 7.88 -4.26
C GLU A 79 12.28 6.40 -4.63
N TYR A 80 11.77 6.05 -5.81
CA TYR A 80 11.75 4.66 -6.28
C TYR A 80 13.16 4.08 -6.43
N ARG A 81 14.15 4.85 -6.92
CA ARG A 81 15.55 4.40 -7.02
C ARG A 81 16.14 3.99 -5.67
N GLN A 82 15.69 4.56 -4.56
CA GLN A 82 16.14 4.15 -3.22
C GLN A 82 15.61 2.79 -2.81
N SER A 83 14.52 2.31 -3.43
CA SER A 83 13.95 0.99 -3.18
C SER A 83 14.66 -0.13 -3.96
N LEU A 84 15.52 0.21 -4.93
CA LEU A 84 16.25 -0.73 -5.78
C LEU A 84 17.53 -1.23 -5.11
N HIS A 85 17.68 -2.55 -5.00
CA HIS A 85 18.84 -3.22 -4.41
C HIS A 85 19.46 -4.25 -5.35
N VAL A 86 20.79 -4.31 -5.35
CA VAL A 86 21.55 -5.34 -6.07
C VAL A 86 21.52 -6.63 -5.25
N MET A 87 20.95 -7.70 -5.81
CA MET A 87 21.00 -9.03 -5.22
C MET A 87 21.99 -9.91 -5.97
N THR A 88 22.95 -10.48 -5.23
CA THR A 88 23.86 -11.49 -5.77
C THR A 88 23.30 -12.88 -5.49
N SER A 89 23.29 -13.74 -6.52
CA SER A 89 22.93 -15.15 -6.40
C SER A 89 23.84 -15.88 -5.39
N GLU A 90 23.38 -16.99 -4.81
CA GLU A 90 24.17 -17.82 -3.87
C GLU A 90 25.50 -18.30 -4.49
N ASP A 91 25.58 -18.45 -5.82
CA ASP A 91 26.78 -18.85 -6.56
C ASP A 91 27.74 -17.69 -6.92
N GLY A 92 27.41 -16.44 -6.57
CA GLY A 92 28.27 -15.27 -6.85
C GLY A 92 28.34 -14.80 -8.32
N GLU A 93 27.83 -15.59 -9.28
CA GLU A 93 28.01 -15.33 -10.72
C GLU A 93 27.01 -14.32 -11.32
N LYS A 94 25.83 -14.13 -10.74
CA LYS A 94 24.80 -13.23 -11.28
C LYS A 94 24.29 -12.25 -10.24
N SER A 95 24.40 -10.97 -10.55
CA SER A 95 23.80 -9.86 -9.82
C SER A 95 22.55 -9.38 -10.56
N SER A 96 21.38 -9.44 -9.93
CA SER A 96 20.13 -8.88 -10.46
C SER A 96 19.65 -7.74 -9.56
N ILE A 97 19.28 -6.62 -10.15
CA ILE A 97 18.68 -5.49 -9.42
C ILE A 97 17.19 -5.77 -9.23
N ARG A 98 16.69 -5.58 -8.01
CA ARG A 98 15.28 -5.81 -7.66
C ARG A 98 14.75 -4.74 -6.71
N ALA A 99 13.44 -4.54 -6.71
CA ALA A 99 12.78 -3.52 -5.89
C ALA A 99 12.27 -4.11 -4.56
N THR A 100 12.36 -3.32 -3.49
CA THR A 100 11.81 -3.69 -2.17
C THR A 100 10.30 -3.49 -2.06
N SER A 101 9.72 -2.65 -2.92
CA SER A 101 8.28 -2.32 -3.00
C SER A 101 7.85 -2.18 -4.47
N SER A 102 6.55 -2.31 -4.75
CA SER A 102 6.01 -2.13 -6.10
C SER A 102 6.14 -0.69 -6.58
N SER A 103 6.37 -0.51 -7.89
CA SER A 103 6.44 0.80 -8.53
C SER A 103 5.17 1.64 -8.32
N GLU A 104 3.99 1.03 -8.21
CA GLU A 104 2.71 1.74 -8.04
C GLU A 104 2.66 2.58 -6.75
N MET A 105 3.41 2.18 -5.71
CA MET A 105 3.48 2.94 -4.46
C MET A 105 4.06 4.35 -4.67
N TYR A 106 4.93 4.52 -5.66
CA TYR A 106 5.57 5.79 -6.00
C TYR A 106 4.90 6.43 -7.22
N PHE A 107 4.71 5.63 -8.28
CA PHE A 107 4.14 6.05 -9.56
C PHE A 107 2.62 5.84 -9.58
N ASN A 108 1.90 6.46 -8.65
CA ASN A 108 0.44 6.38 -8.60
C ASN A 108 -0.25 7.42 -9.49
N LYS A 109 -1.54 7.18 -9.75
CA LYS A 109 -2.39 8.02 -10.62
C LYS A 109 -2.52 9.46 -10.08
N GLU A 110 -2.57 9.60 -8.76
CA GLU A 110 -2.76 10.89 -8.10
C GLU A 110 -1.51 11.79 -8.19
N SER A 111 -0.31 11.21 -7.99
CA SER A 111 0.97 11.91 -7.99
C SER A 111 1.43 12.29 -9.40
N ILE A 112 1.22 11.42 -10.38
CA ILE A 112 1.64 11.65 -11.77
C ILE A 112 0.62 12.49 -12.54
N VAL A 113 -0.67 12.18 -12.41
CA VAL A 113 -1.70 12.78 -13.28
C VAL A 113 -2.45 13.86 -12.54
N ASP A 114 -3.14 13.54 -11.44
CA ASP A 114 -4.13 14.44 -10.83
C ASP A 114 -3.50 15.71 -10.27
N THR A 115 -2.38 15.56 -9.56
CA THR A 115 -1.61 16.69 -9.00
C THR A 115 -0.98 17.54 -10.10
N TYR A 116 -0.54 16.92 -11.20
CA TYR A 116 0.14 17.63 -12.29
C TYR A 116 -0.82 18.52 -13.10
N VAL A 117 -2.02 18.02 -13.40
CA VAL A 117 -3.01 18.76 -14.20
C VAL A 117 -4.05 19.50 -13.36
N ASN A 118 -3.95 19.41 -12.03
CA ASN A 118 -4.97 19.89 -11.07
C ASN A 118 -6.37 19.36 -11.41
N ALA A 119 -6.48 18.04 -11.60
CA ALA A 119 -7.74 17.40 -12.02
C ALA A 119 -8.91 17.71 -11.07
N ASP A 120 -8.62 17.86 -9.78
CA ASP A 120 -9.60 18.20 -8.76
C ASP A 120 -10.31 19.54 -8.94
N PHE A 121 -9.65 20.54 -9.52
CA PHE A 121 -10.31 21.81 -9.81
C PHE A 121 -11.21 21.67 -11.05
N TYR A 122 -10.67 21.07 -12.12
CA TYR A 122 -11.32 21.03 -13.42
C TYR A 122 -12.47 20.02 -13.50
N LYS A 123 -12.51 19.00 -12.64
CA LYS A 123 -13.67 18.09 -12.52
C LYS A 123 -14.97 18.82 -12.15
N HIS A 124 -14.86 19.98 -11.49
CA HIS A 124 -16.01 20.81 -11.10
C HIS A 124 -16.36 21.88 -12.14
N LEU A 125 -15.49 22.14 -13.12
CA LEU A 125 -15.70 23.19 -14.12
C LEU A 125 -16.99 23.00 -14.95
N PRO A 126 -17.37 21.79 -15.41
CA PRO A 126 -18.65 21.58 -16.07
C PRO A 126 -19.85 22.03 -15.24
N GLY A 127 -19.82 21.77 -13.92
CA GLY A 127 -20.85 22.20 -12.97
C GLY A 127 -20.92 23.72 -12.81
N ILE A 128 -19.77 24.39 -12.82
CA ILE A 128 -19.71 25.87 -12.80
C ILE A 128 -20.32 26.44 -14.08
N LEU A 129 -20.00 25.85 -15.25
CA LEU A 129 -20.53 26.29 -16.54
C LEU A 129 -22.06 26.10 -16.64
N THR A 130 -22.60 24.96 -16.20
CA THR A 130 -24.06 24.79 -16.11
C THR A 130 -24.70 25.77 -15.13
N GLY A 131 -24.05 26.03 -13.98
CA GLY A 131 -24.49 27.05 -13.03
C GLY A 131 -24.57 28.44 -13.66
N VAL A 132 -23.52 28.86 -14.40
CA VAL A 132 -23.51 30.11 -15.17
C VAL A 132 -24.65 30.14 -16.20
N GLY A 133 -24.90 29.02 -16.88
CA GLY A 133 -26.02 28.89 -17.81
C GLY A 133 -27.40 29.07 -17.16
N ILE A 134 -27.61 28.51 -15.96
CA ILE A 134 -28.85 28.65 -15.20
C ILE A 134 -29.04 30.10 -14.73
N ILE A 135 -27.99 30.69 -14.15
CA ILE A 135 -27.99 32.10 -13.71
C ILE A 135 -28.30 33.01 -14.90
N GLY A 136 -27.69 32.76 -16.06
CA GLY A 136 -27.97 33.50 -17.30
C GLY A 136 -29.44 33.46 -17.71
N THR A 137 -30.08 32.28 -17.66
CA THR A 137 -31.52 32.14 -17.95
C THR A 137 -32.38 32.94 -16.97
N PHE A 138 -32.11 32.83 -15.67
CA PHE A 138 -32.84 33.57 -14.64
C PHE A 138 -32.66 35.08 -14.78
N SER A 139 -31.44 35.55 -15.01
CA SER A 139 -31.16 36.98 -15.23
C SER A 139 -31.89 37.51 -16.47
N GLY A 140 -31.95 36.72 -17.55
CA GLY A 140 -32.70 37.10 -18.76
C GLY A 140 -34.21 37.14 -18.55
N LEU A 141 -34.76 36.21 -17.77
CA LEU A 141 -36.18 36.24 -17.38
C LEU A 141 -36.52 37.47 -16.52
N VAL A 142 -35.70 37.76 -15.51
CA VAL A 142 -35.88 38.94 -14.64
C VAL A 142 -35.80 40.23 -15.44
N TRP A 143 -34.84 40.34 -16.37
CA TRP A 143 -34.70 41.53 -17.21
C TRP A 143 -35.86 41.67 -18.21
N GLY A 144 -36.29 40.57 -18.81
CA GLY A 144 -37.45 40.54 -19.70
C GLY A 144 -38.74 40.97 -18.98
N LEU A 145 -39.00 40.43 -17.79
CA LEU A 145 -40.19 40.76 -16.98
C LEU A 145 -40.18 42.22 -16.52
N GLY A 146 -38.99 42.78 -16.23
CA GLY A 146 -38.85 44.19 -15.89
C GLY A 146 -39.25 45.16 -17.01
N LYS A 147 -39.33 44.69 -18.26
CA LYS A 147 -39.77 45.48 -19.43
C LYS A 147 -41.23 45.21 -19.82
N PHE A 148 -41.93 44.33 -19.11
CA PHE A 148 -43.32 43.99 -19.41
C PHE A 148 -44.27 45.12 -18.99
N ASN A 149 -45.16 45.55 -19.89
CA ASN A 149 -46.18 46.55 -19.62
C ASN A 149 -47.55 46.03 -20.08
N SER A 150 -48.53 45.99 -19.17
CA SER A 150 -49.88 45.51 -19.44
C SER A 150 -50.68 46.39 -20.42
N GLU A 151 -50.35 47.69 -20.54
CA GLU A 151 -51.06 48.61 -21.44
C GLU A 151 -50.63 48.45 -22.92
N ALA A 152 -49.41 47.96 -23.16
CA ALA A 152 -48.85 47.68 -24.49
C ALA A 152 -48.41 46.21 -24.59
N ALA A 153 -49.31 45.31 -24.22
CA ALA A 153 -49.01 43.89 -24.03
C ALA A 153 -48.49 43.20 -25.30
N SER A 154 -48.96 43.56 -26.50
CA SER A 154 -48.50 42.94 -27.76
C SER A 154 -47.02 43.22 -28.05
N ASP A 155 -46.58 44.44 -27.82
CA ASP A 155 -45.24 44.89 -28.18
C ASP A 155 -44.23 44.49 -27.10
N THR A 156 -44.63 44.59 -25.82
CA THR A 156 -43.79 44.15 -24.70
C THR A 156 -43.72 42.64 -24.55
N LEU A 157 -44.74 41.88 -24.99
CA LEU A 157 -44.68 40.42 -25.03
C LEU A 157 -43.66 39.91 -26.06
N ASN A 158 -43.60 40.51 -27.26
CA ASN A 158 -42.57 40.15 -28.24
C ASN A 158 -41.16 40.46 -27.72
N LEU A 159 -41.00 41.57 -26.99
CA LEU A 159 -39.74 41.96 -26.37
C LEU A 159 -39.35 40.99 -25.25
N LEU A 160 -40.31 40.60 -24.39
CA LEU A 160 -40.14 39.58 -23.36
C LEU A 160 -39.70 38.24 -23.96
N LEU A 161 -40.38 37.76 -25.01
CA LEU A 161 -40.06 36.50 -25.67
C LEU A 161 -38.67 36.52 -26.31
N GLY A 162 -38.25 37.65 -26.87
CA GLY A 162 -36.89 37.81 -27.41
C GLY A 162 -35.79 37.75 -26.34
N GLU A 163 -36.00 38.40 -25.19
CA GLU A 163 -35.07 38.39 -24.06
C GLU A 163 -34.96 36.97 -23.45
N VAL A 164 -36.09 36.29 -23.27
CA VAL A 164 -36.15 34.91 -22.77
C VAL A 164 -35.47 33.95 -23.74
N THR A 165 -35.76 34.05 -25.04
CA THR A 165 -35.14 33.20 -26.07
C THR A 165 -33.61 33.38 -26.09
N SER A 166 -33.12 34.61 -25.96
CA SER A 166 -31.69 34.91 -25.87
C SER A 166 -31.02 34.25 -24.66
N ALA A 167 -31.69 34.28 -23.51
CA ALA A 167 -31.19 33.69 -22.28
C ALA A 167 -31.15 32.15 -22.35
N PHE A 168 -32.19 31.53 -22.95
CA PHE A 168 -32.22 30.08 -23.20
C PHE A 168 -31.12 29.63 -24.17
N ILE A 169 -30.86 30.37 -25.24
CA ILE A 169 -29.76 30.06 -26.17
C ILE A 169 -28.40 30.15 -25.46
N GLY A 170 -28.20 31.18 -24.63
CA GLY A 170 -26.99 31.31 -23.81
C GLY A 170 -26.79 30.13 -22.84
N SER A 171 -27.88 29.64 -22.23
CA SER A 171 -27.87 28.45 -21.38
C SER A 171 -27.50 27.19 -22.15
N GLY A 172 -28.12 26.99 -23.32
CA GLY A 172 -27.79 25.88 -24.23
C GLY A 172 -26.31 25.87 -24.63
N PHE A 173 -25.74 27.06 -24.89
CA PHE A 173 -24.32 27.21 -25.17
C PHE A 173 -23.43 26.81 -23.97
N ALA A 174 -23.78 27.24 -22.76
CA ALA A 174 -23.05 26.87 -21.55
C ALA A 174 -23.09 25.36 -21.27
N ILE A 175 -24.26 24.73 -21.41
CA ILE A 175 -24.45 23.28 -21.27
C ILE A 175 -23.63 22.53 -22.32
N PHE A 176 -23.65 22.97 -23.57
CA PHE A 176 -22.88 22.36 -24.65
C PHE A 176 -21.38 22.35 -24.34
N PHE A 177 -20.82 23.47 -23.88
CA PHE A 177 -19.41 23.53 -23.46
C PHE A 177 -19.11 22.68 -22.23
N ALA A 178 -20.01 22.64 -21.24
CA ALA A 178 -19.86 21.76 -20.08
C ALA A 178 -19.77 20.28 -20.49
N ILE A 179 -20.62 19.84 -21.42
CA ILE A 179 -20.59 18.48 -21.96
C ILE A 179 -19.28 18.22 -22.73
N LEU A 180 -18.86 19.15 -23.61
CA LEU A 180 -17.61 19.01 -24.35
C LEU A 180 -16.40 18.89 -23.42
N ILE A 181 -16.30 19.76 -22.41
CA ILE A 181 -15.21 19.73 -21.43
C ILE A 181 -15.21 18.41 -20.67
N THR A 182 -16.36 17.95 -20.18
CA THR A 182 -16.48 16.66 -19.48
C THR A 182 -16.02 15.49 -20.36
N PHE A 183 -16.41 15.49 -21.63
CA PHE A 183 -16.04 14.44 -22.57
C PHE A 183 -14.53 14.40 -22.82
N PHE A 184 -13.92 15.56 -23.12
CA PHE A 184 -12.48 15.62 -23.38
C PHE A 184 -11.64 15.38 -22.13
N GLU A 185 -12.08 15.88 -20.98
CA GLU A 185 -11.46 15.66 -19.68
C GLU A 185 -11.39 14.16 -19.39
N LYS A 186 -12.54 13.48 -19.29
CA LYS A 186 -12.58 12.05 -18.98
C LYS A 186 -11.83 11.21 -19.99
N ARG A 187 -11.88 11.58 -21.27
CA ARG A 187 -11.15 10.86 -22.33
C ARG A 187 -9.64 10.94 -22.13
N VAL A 188 -9.09 12.14 -21.88
CA VAL A 188 -7.63 12.29 -21.72
C VAL A 188 -7.16 11.73 -20.37
N LEU A 189 -7.91 11.97 -19.29
CA LEU A 189 -7.59 11.48 -17.95
C LEU A 189 -7.50 9.94 -17.91
N ASN A 190 -8.51 9.24 -18.47
CA ASN A 190 -8.49 7.78 -18.54
C ASN A 190 -7.31 7.25 -19.37
N GLN A 191 -6.94 7.93 -20.45
CA GLN A 191 -5.77 7.55 -21.24
C GLN A 191 -4.47 7.71 -20.44
N CYS A 192 -4.30 8.82 -19.72
CA CYS A 192 -3.15 9.00 -18.84
C CYS A 192 -3.08 7.92 -17.76
N TYR A 193 -4.21 7.58 -17.11
CA TYR A 193 -4.25 6.53 -16.10
C TYR A 193 -3.87 5.15 -16.65
N GLN A 194 -4.34 4.80 -17.85
CA GLN A 194 -3.93 3.55 -18.51
C GLN A 194 -2.43 3.53 -18.78
N GLN A 195 -1.85 4.65 -19.22
CA GLN A 195 -0.42 4.73 -19.45
C GLN A 195 0.41 4.69 -18.17
N VAL A 196 -0.09 5.24 -17.06
CA VAL A 196 0.54 5.09 -15.74
C VAL A 196 0.50 3.63 -15.27
N GLU A 197 -0.60 2.92 -15.52
CA GLU A 197 -0.67 1.49 -15.20
C GLU A 197 0.33 0.66 -16.02
N GLU A 198 0.45 0.97 -17.31
CA GLU A 198 1.42 0.31 -18.20
C GLU A 198 2.88 0.63 -17.82
N LEU A 199 3.13 1.86 -17.35
CA LEU A 199 4.41 2.27 -16.78
C LEU A 199 4.79 1.40 -15.59
N ASN A 200 3.87 1.24 -14.64
CA ASN A 200 4.10 0.40 -13.45
C ASN A 200 4.33 -1.06 -13.84
N LYS A 201 3.53 -1.62 -14.76
CA LYS A 201 3.73 -3.00 -15.26
C LYS A 201 5.11 -3.16 -15.89
N SER A 202 5.53 -2.20 -16.72
CA SER A 202 6.84 -2.24 -17.38
C SER A 202 7.98 -2.13 -16.36
N LEU A 203 7.86 -1.22 -15.38
CA LEU A 203 8.86 -1.09 -14.31
C LEU A 203 8.96 -2.33 -13.42
N ASP A 204 7.83 -2.89 -12.98
CA ASP A 204 7.80 -4.10 -12.16
C ASP A 204 8.27 -5.35 -12.94
N SER A 205 8.15 -5.34 -14.28
CA SER A 205 8.73 -6.39 -15.14
C SER A 205 10.26 -6.27 -15.28
N ILE A 206 10.82 -5.07 -15.16
CA ILE A 206 12.27 -4.84 -15.18
C ILE A 206 12.87 -5.13 -13.80
N TYR A 207 12.19 -4.72 -12.72
CA TYR A 207 12.61 -4.89 -11.33
C TYR A 207 11.53 -5.61 -10.51
N ALA A 208 11.75 -6.87 -10.14
CA ALA A 208 10.79 -7.62 -9.32
C ALA A 208 10.65 -6.93 -7.97
N ALA A 209 9.40 -6.69 -7.57
CA ALA A 209 9.07 -6.42 -6.18
C ALA A 209 9.20 -7.70 -5.32
N GLY A 210 9.31 -7.55 -3.99
CA GLY A 210 9.29 -8.69 -3.05
C GLY A 210 10.66 -9.07 -2.47
N VAL A 211 11.70 -8.26 -2.72
CA VAL A 211 13.05 -8.48 -2.16
C VAL A 211 13.07 -8.59 -0.64
N GLY A 212 12.17 -7.89 0.06
CA GLY A 212 12.05 -7.97 1.52
C GLY A 212 11.72 -9.38 2.02
N GLU A 213 10.89 -10.11 1.28
CA GLU A 213 10.49 -11.49 1.63
C GLU A 213 11.65 -12.47 1.40
N ASP A 214 12.41 -12.29 0.32
CA ASP A 214 13.62 -13.08 0.05
C ASP A 214 14.73 -12.82 1.09
N TYR A 215 14.90 -11.56 1.55
CA TYR A 215 15.82 -11.26 2.64
C TYR A 215 15.39 -11.90 3.96
N LEU A 216 14.09 -11.87 4.27
CA LEU A 216 13.54 -12.56 5.43
C LEU A 216 13.75 -14.07 5.32
N ALA A 217 13.49 -14.67 4.16
CA ALA A 217 13.73 -16.09 3.91
C ALA A 217 15.21 -16.47 4.05
N ARG A 218 16.14 -15.66 3.50
CA ARG A 218 17.59 -15.87 3.67
C ARG A 218 18.02 -15.71 5.13
N LEU A 219 17.47 -14.73 5.85
CA LEU A 219 17.76 -14.53 7.27
C LEU A 219 17.27 -15.71 8.11
N VAL A 220 16.06 -16.21 7.83
CA VAL A 220 15.50 -17.41 8.48
C VAL A 220 16.37 -18.63 8.17
N LYS A 221 16.72 -18.88 6.91
CA LYS A 221 17.60 -19.99 6.49
C LYS A 221 18.98 -19.90 7.14
N ALA A 222 19.57 -18.71 7.22
CA ALA A 222 20.83 -18.48 7.92
C ALA A 222 20.70 -18.73 9.43
N SER A 223 19.57 -18.34 10.03
CA SER A 223 19.27 -18.61 11.44
C SER A 223 19.09 -20.12 11.72
N GLU A 224 18.36 -20.84 10.86
CA GLU A 224 18.19 -22.29 10.94
C GLU A 224 19.53 -23.02 10.78
N SER A 225 20.35 -22.60 9.81
CA SER A 225 21.70 -23.13 9.62
C SER A 225 22.58 -22.83 10.83
N SER A 226 22.52 -21.63 11.40
CA SER A 226 23.27 -21.27 12.60
C SER A 226 22.84 -22.07 13.82
N ALA A 227 21.53 -22.33 13.99
CA ALA A 227 21.03 -23.20 15.05
C ALA A 227 21.53 -24.64 14.89
N THR A 228 21.57 -25.14 13.65
CA THR A 228 22.11 -26.46 13.32
C THR A 228 23.62 -26.53 13.60
N HIS A 229 24.37 -25.50 13.21
CA HIS A 229 25.81 -25.40 13.53
C HIS A 229 26.05 -25.33 15.04
N ALA A 230 25.26 -24.56 15.78
CA ALA A 230 25.35 -24.50 17.24
C ALA A 230 25.05 -25.86 17.90
N ALA A 231 24.07 -26.61 17.41
CA ALA A 231 23.80 -27.97 17.87
C ALA A 231 24.97 -28.91 17.57
N SER A 232 25.53 -28.87 16.35
CA SER A 232 26.70 -29.68 15.98
C SER A 232 27.95 -29.34 16.79
N LEU A 233 28.17 -28.05 17.10
CA LEU A 233 29.28 -27.59 17.93
C LEU A 233 29.10 -28.08 19.38
N LYS A 234 27.87 -28.02 19.91
CA LYS A 234 27.54 -28.57 21.22
C LYS A 234 27.85 -30.07 21.28
N ASP A 235 27.44 -30.83 20.27
CA ASP A 235 27.67 -32.28 20.23
C ASP A 235 29.16 -32.62 20.08
N ALA A 236 29.89 -31.87 19.27
CA ALA A 236 31.35 -32.00 19.14
C ALA A 236 32.07 -31.70 20.47
N LEU A 237 31.67 -30.61 21.15
CA LEU A 237 32.22 -30.23 22.46
C LEU A 237 31.93 -31.29 23.53
N ILE A 238 30.72 -31.85 23.58
CA ILE A 238 30.37 -32.91 24.53
C ILE A 238 31.22 -34.16 24.27
N ARG A 239 31.38 -34.56 23.00
CA ARG A 239 32.18 -35.73 22.63
C ARG A 239 33.66 -35.55 22.97
N ASP A 240 34.23 -34.39 22.68
CA ASP A 240 35.63 -34.08 23.02
C ASP A 240 35.85 -34.05 24.55
N LEU A 241 34.84 -33.58 25.30
CA LEU A 241 34.89 -33.56 26.77
C LEU A 241 34.77 -34.97 27.37
N GLU A 242 33.90 -35.84 26.83
CA GLU A 242 33.84 -37.25 27.20
C GLU A 242 35.15 -37.98 26.90
N GLU A 243 35.76 -37.72 25.74
CA GLU A 243 37.04 -38.33 25.37
C GLU A 243 38.18 -37.87 26.31
N LEU A 244 38.24 -36.57 26.63
CA LEU A 244 39.20 -36.03 27.60
C LEU A 244 39.01 -36.63 28.99
N MET A 245 37.77 -36.76 29.47
CA MET A 245 37.47 -37.35 30.77
C MET A 245 37.83 -38.84 30.83
N ASN A 246 37.54 -39.61 29.77
CA ASN A 246 37.95 -41.02 29.69
C ASN A 246 39.46 -41.18 29.62
N LYS A 247 40.16 -40.35 28.81
CA LYS A 247 41.64 -40.37 28.74
C LYS A 247 42.28 -40.01 30.08
N GLN A 248 41.78 -38.99 30.78
CA GLN A 248 42.26 -38.65 32.13
C GLN A 248 41.96 -39.74 33.15
N SER A 249 40.77 -40.34 33.16
CA SER A 249 40.41 -41.42 34.09
C SER A 249 41.31 -42.64 33.92
N VAL A 250 41.55 -43.08 32.68
CA VAL A 250 42.43 -44.21 32.38
C VAL A 250 43.88 -43.91 32.79
N GLN A 251 44.37 -42.69 32.55
CA GLN A 251 45.73 -42.29 32.90
C GLN A 251 45.94 -42.15 34.43
N ILE A 252 44.92 -41.68 35.16
CA ILE A 252 44.93 -41.60 36.63
C ILE A 252 44.88 -43.01 37.23
N SER A 253 44.05 -43.93 36.72
CA SER A 253 44.02 -45.33 37.19
C SER A 253 45.32 -46.10 36.88
N GLY A 254 45.95 -45.86 35.73
CA GLY A 254 47.22 -46.50 35.36
C GLY A 254 48.39 -46.02 36.22
N SER A 255 48.51 -44.71 36.43
CA SER A 255 49.60 -44.11 37.22
C SER A 255 49.48 -44.41 38.72
N ILE A 256 48.26 -44.46 39.27
CA ILE A 256 48.04 -44.87 40.67
C ILE A 256 48.32 -46.37 40.85
N GLY A 257 47.97 -47.20 39.87
CA GLY A 257 48.24 -48.65 39.90
C GLY A 257 49.73 -48.98 39.89
N GLU A 258 50.54 -48.33 39.05
CA GLU A 258 51.99 -48.52 39.03
C GLU A 258 52.70 -47.89 40.24
N ALA A 259 52.29 -46.70 40.68
CA ALA A 259 52.92 -46.00 41.80
C ALA A 259 52.66 -46.67 43.16
N LEU A 260 51.52 -47.35 43.34
CA LEU A 260 51.18 -48.04 44.59
C LEU A 260 51.64 -49.50 44.64
N LYS A 261 51.94 -50.14 43.50
CA LYS A 261 52.35 -51.56 43.44
C LYS A 261 53.66 -51.82 44.18
N ALA A 262 54.71 -51.05 43.91
CA ALA A 262 56.02 -51.26 44.52
C ALA A 262 56.04 -50.97 46.04
N PRO A 263 55.39 -49.92 46.56
CA PRO A 263 55.24 -49.71 48.00
C PRO A 263 54.41 -50.79 48.71
N LEU A 264 53.32 -51.27 48.09
CA LEU A 264 52.47 -52.32 48.68
C LEU A 264 53.17 -53.69 48.74
N GLU A 265 53.96 -54.06 47.71
CA GLU A 265 54.81 -55.27 47.77
C GLU A 265 55.88 -55.18 48.87
N LYS A 266 56.48 -53.99 49.04
CA LYS A 266 57.47 -53.76 50.10
C LYS A 266 56.87 -53.81 51.50
N ILE A 267 55.64 -53.31 51.66
CA ILE A 267 54.90 -53.39 52.94
C ILE A 267 54.46 -54.84 53.22
N GLY A 268 54.04 -55.60 52.20
CA GLY A 268 53.72 -57.03 52.33
C GLY A 268 54.91 -57.86 52.80
N GLY A 269 56.11 -57.62 52.25
CA GLY A 269 57.34 -58.30 52.69
C GLY A 269 57.75 -57.93 54.13
N VAL A 270 57.65 -56.66 54.50
CA VAL A 270 58.02 -56.18 55.84
C VAL A 270 57.02 -56.61 56.93
N VAL A 271 55.73 -56.74 56.60
CA VAL A 271 54.70 -57.18 57.56
C VAL A 271 54.73 -58.70 57.76
N GLN A 272 55.15 -59.48 56.77
CA GLN A 272 55.38 -60.92 56.91
C GLN A 272 56.59 -61.21 57.82
N ASP A 273 57.64 -60.39 57.73
CA ASP A 273 58.86 -60.53 58.55
C ASP A 273 58.71 -59.97 59.99
N PHE A 274 57.65 -59.21 60.29
CA PHE A 274 57.42 -58.60 61.61
C PHE A 274 56.33 -59.30 62.46
N SER A 275 55.60 -60.27 61.91
CA SER A 275 54.48 -60.96 62.58
C SER A 275 54.87 -62.21 63.39
N SER A 276 56.12 -62.68 63.31
CA SER A 276 56.63 -63.79 64.13
C SER A 276 57.84 -63.31 64.92
N GLY A 277 57.60 -62.87 66.15
CA GLY A 277 58.50 -62.02 66.90
C GLY A 277 59.84 -62.60 67.35
N GLN A 278 60.52 -61.72 68.11
CA GLN A 278 61.57 -61.95 69.10
C GLN A 278 63.02 -61.64 68.68
N GLY A 279 63.34 -60.34 68.62
CA GLY A 279 64.15 -59.68 69.67
C GLY A 279 65.62 -60.06 69.90
N GLN A 280 66.20 -61.04 69.19
CA GLN A 280 67.60 -61.43 69.43
C GLN A 280 68.23 -62.15 68.22
N ALA A 281 68.15 -61.57 67.02
CA ALA A 281 68.65 -62.24 65.81
C ALA A 281 69.27 -61.30 64.76
N VAL A 282 70.04 -60.28 65.18
CA VAL A 282 70.86 -59.48 64.24
C VAL A 282 72.29 -60.03 64.11
N SER A 283 72.80 -60.77 65.11
CA SER A 283 74.13 -61.39 65.04
C SER A 283 74.16 -62.72 64.27
N SER A 284 73.11 -63.54 64.38
CA SER A 284 73.01 -64.85 63.70
C SER A 284 72.64 -64.72 62.21
N LEU A 285 72.05 -63.59 61.80
CA LEU A 285 71.68 -63.35 60.39
C LEU A 285 72.90 -63.11 59.51
N LEU A 286 73.94 -62.43 60.04
CA LEU A 286 75.23 -62.28 59.35
C LEU A 286 76.01 -63.59 59.28
N GLU A 287 75.89 -64.45 60.31
CA GLU A 287 76.59 -65.72 60.42
C GLU A 287 76.02 -66.78 59.46
N ASN A 288 74.69 -66.84 59.32
CA ASN A 288 74.02 -67.74 58.37
C ASN A 288 74.11 -67.27 56.90
N LEU A 289 74.20 -65.96 56.64
CA LEU A 289 74.45 -65.44 55.28
C LEU A 289 75.89 -65.74 54.80
N ILE A 290 76.86 -65.77 55.71
CA ILE A 290 78.24 -66.16 55.40
C ILE A 290 78.36 -67.68 55.22
N ALA A 291 77.65 -68.48 56.03
CA ALA A 291 77.61 -69.93 55.88
C ALA A 291 76.93 -70.37 54.57
N GLY A 292 75.78 -69.77 54.22
CA GLY A 292 75.09 -70.04 52.94
C GLY A 292 75.88 -69.57 51.71
N PHE A 293 76.71 -68.54 51.85
CA PHE A 293 77.64 -68.11 50.82
C PHE A 293 78.86 -69.05 50.71
N MET A 294 79.39 -69.57 51.82
CA MET A 294 80.49 -70.54 51.84
C MET A 294 80.08 -71.90 51.28
N GLU A 295 78.88 -72.39 51.56
CA GLU A 295 78.44 -73.70 51.06
C GLU A 295 78.13 -73.67 49.54
N LYS A 296 77.63 -72.54 49.03
CA LYS A 296 77.48 -72.29 47.59
C LYS A 296 78.84 -72.08 46.90
N MET A 297 79.82 -71.52 47.61
CA MET A 297 81.18 -71.34 47.12
C MET A 297 81.91 -72.69 47.03
N ASP A 298 81.81 -73.56 48.04
CA ASP A 298 82.47 -74.86 48.08
C ASP A 298 81.95 -75.81 46.97
N GLN A 299 80.64 -75.79 46.71
CA GLN A 299 80.03 -76.63 45.67
C GLN A 299 80.35 -76.15 44.23
N THR A 300 80.55 -74.83 44.04
CA THR A 300 80.90 -74.24 42.73
C THR A 300 82.39 -74.36 42.44
N PHE A 301 83.25 -74.36 43.47
CA PHE A 301 84.71 -74.52 43.29
C PHE A 301 85.19 -75.98 43.23
N GLY A 302 84.48 -76.92 43.87
CA GLY A 302 84.88 -78.33 43.88
C GLY A 302 84.80 -79.03 42.51
N SER A 303 83.74 -78.79 41.73
CA SER A 303 83.58 -79.42 40.40
C SER A 303 84.43 -78.76 39.30
N GLN A 304 84.77 -77.47 39.46
CA GLN A 304 85.63 -76.73 38.53
C GLN A 304 87.10 -77.14 38.66
N ILE A 305 87.57 -77.49 39.86
CA ILE A 305 88.97 -77.89 40.11
C ILE A 305 89.31 -79.27 39.51
N GLN A 306 88.34 -80.17 39.35
CA GLN A 306 88.58 -81.47 38.74
C GLN A 306 88.81 -81.37 37.22
N GLY A 307 88.13 -80.45 36.53
CA GLY A 307 88.38 -80.14 35.11
C GLY A 307 89.69 -79.39 34.85
N VAL A 308 90.17 -78.62 35.83
CA VAL A 308 91.49 -77.96 35.77
C VAL A 308 92.63 -78.98 35.88
N ASN A 309 92.46 -80.07 36.64
CA ASN A 309 93.49 -81.10 36.79
C ASN A 309 93.74 -81.90 35.49
N GLU A 310 92.68 -82.20 34.71
CA GLU A 310 92.80 -82.79 33.36
C GLU A 310 93.37 -81.81 32.31
N ALA A 311 93.17 -80.50 32.50
CA ALA A 311 93.79 -79.47 31.66
C ALA A 311 95.29 -79.32 31.95
N ILE A 312 95.71 -79.43 33.23
CA ILE A 312 97.11 -79.37 33.64
C ILE A 312 97.91 -80.55 33.10
N GLN A 313 97.35 -81.76 33.05
CA GLN A 313 98.05 -82.94 32.53
C GLN A 313 98.28 -82.88 31.02
N ARG A 314 97.30 -82.41 30.24
CA ARG A 314 97.47 -82.15 28.80
C ARG A 314 98.44 -80.97 28.52
N SER A 315 98.51 -80.01 29.43
CA SER A 315 99.46 -78.89 29.37
C SER A 315 100.91 -79.36 29.63
N SER A 316 101.09 -80.41 30.44
CA SER A 316 102.40 -81.02 30.72
C SER A 316 103.03 -81.66 29.48
N ASP A 317 102.25 -82.37 28.68
CA ASP A 317 102.75 -82.99 27.43
C ASP A 317 103.05 -81.95 26.34
N ALA A 318 102.27 -80.86 26.29
CA ALA A 318 102.56 -79.72 25.41
C ALA A 318 103.83 -78.97 25.84
N MET A 319 104.14 -78.91 27.14
CA MET A 319 105.34 -78.25 27.67
C MET A 319 106.65 -78.95 27.29
N VAL A 320 106.66 -80.29 27.19
CA VAL A 320 107.86 -81.05 26.78
C VAL A 320 108.25 -80.79 25.32
N SER A 321 107.25 -80.57 24.44
CA SER A 321 107.47 -80.21 23.04
C SER A 321 107.97 -78.77 22.89
N VAL A 322 107.42 -77.83 23.68
CA VAL A 322 107.85 -76.43 23.76
C VAL A 322 109.28 -76.29 24.29
N GLN A 323 109.70 -77.13 25.25
CA GLN A 323 111.06 -77.12 25.79
C GLN A 323 112.12 -77.51 24.74
N THR A 324 111.80 -78.44 23.85
CA THR A 324 112.71 -78.87 22.77
C THR A 324 112.84 -77.79 21.69
N ALA A 325 111.75 -77.09 21.36
CA ALA A 325 111.76 -75.98 20.41
C ALA A 325 112.49 -74.73 20.95
N LEU A 326 112.33 -74.42 22.25
CA LEU A 326 113.02 -73.30 22.90
C LEU A 326 114.53 -73.49 22.99
N THR A 327 115.02 -74.72 23.18
CA THR A 327 116.46 -74.99 23.27
C THR A 327 117.17 -74.81 21.93
N GLY A 328 116.49 -75.10 20.81
CA GLY A 328 116.97 -74.80 19.45
C GLY A 328 116.97 -73.31 19.12
N LEU A 329 115.87 -72.61 19.45
CA LEU A 329 115.71 -71.18 19.21
C LEU A 329 116.74 -70.33 19.98
N VAL A 330 117.07 -70.71 21.22
CA VAL A 330 118.05 -70.00 22.05
C VAL A 330 119.48 -70.11 21.49
N ARG A 331 119.82 -71.23 20.85
CA ARG A 331 121.13 -71.42 20.22
C ARG A 331 121.29 -70.53 18.97
N ASP A 332 120.24 -70.42 18.16
CA ASP A 332 120.25 -69.57 16.96
C ASP A 332 120.17 -68.06 17.31
N ILE A 333 119.46 -67.71 18.40
CA ILE A 333 119.40 -66.33 18.93
C ILE A 333 120.75 -65.88 19.52
N SER A 334 121.51 -66.78 20.16
CA SER A 334 122.79 -66.40 20.77
C SER A 334 123.84 -66.01 19.72
N THR A 335 123.88 -66.68 18.57
CA THR A 335 124.85 -66.40 17.50
C THR A 335 124.45 -65.19 16.65
N ALA A 336 123.15 -64.96 16.45
CA ALA A 336 122.66 -63.74 15.79
C ALA A 336 122.74 -62.49 16.69
N GLY A 337 122.64 -62.66 18.02
CA GLY A 337 122.69 -61.58 18.99
C GLY A 337 124.07 -60.93 19.15
N GLU A 338 125.15 -61.70 19.00
CA GLU A 338 126.53 -61.17 19.12
C GLU A 338 126.89 -60.23 17.95
N ASP A 339 126.47 -60.57 16.73
CA ASP A 339 126.74 -59.80 15.52
C ASP A 339 125.85 -58.54 15.41
N ALA A 340 124.61 -58.62 15.88
CA ALA A 340 123.67 -57.50 15.91
C ALA A 340 124.04 -56.44 16.97
N THR A 341 124.56 -56.86 18.13
CA THR A 341 124.87 -55.95 19.25
C THR A 341 126.06 -55.03 18.93
N ASN A 342 127.07 -55.54 18.21
CA ASN A 342 128.22 -54.73 17.80
C ASN A 342 127.87 -53.64 16.77
N GLN A 343 126.93 -53.89 15.85
CA GLN A 343 126.46 -52.86 14.91
C GLN A 343 125.50 -51.86 15.57
N MET A 344 124.68 -52.32 16.52
CA MET A 344 123.73 -51.50 17.26
C MET A 344 124.46 -50.48 18.15
N SER A 345 125.48 -50.88 18.90
CA SER A 345 126.23 -49.96 19.78
C SER A 345 126.85 -48.80 19.00
N LYS A 346 127.41 -49.05 17.81
CA LYS A 346 128.03 -48.02 16.98
C LYS A 346 127.02 -47.01 16.42
N LYS A 347 125.79 -47.46 16.08
CA LYS A 347 124.69 -46.57 15.65
C LYS A 347 124.03 -45.83 16.81
N LEU A 348 124.00 -46.43 18.00
CA LEU A 348 123.40 -45.84 19.19
C LEU A 348 124.22 -44.66 19.70
N GLU A 349 125.55 -44.76 19.64
CA GLU A 349 126.48 -43.68 20.00
C GLU A 349 126.27 -42.42 19.13
N GLU A 350 126.22 -42.58 17.80
CA GLU A 350 125.94 -41.47 16.86
C GLU A 350 124.52 -40.89 17.03
N SER A 351 123.54 -41.70 17.45
CA SER A 351 122.15 -41.26 17.64
C SER A 351 121.95 -40.52 18.96
N MET A 352 122.67 -40.88 20.03
CA MET A 352 122.55 -40.22 21.34
C MET A 352 123.11 -38.80 21.31
N GLU A 353 124.20 -38.57 20.57
CA GLU A 353 124.78 -37.23 20.41
C GLU A 353 123.84 -36.26 19.67
N ARG A 354 123.14 -36.74 18.63
CA ARG A 354 122.12 -35.95 17.92
C ARG A 354 120.85 -35.73 18.75
N ALA A 355 120.43 -36.70 19.55
CA ALA A 355 119.26 -36.59 20.41
C ALA A 355 119.45 -35.57 21.55
N ALA A 356 120.65 -35.52 22.16
CA ALA A 356 120.97 -34.56 23.21
C ALA A 356 120.83 -33.10 22.72
N GLN A 357 121.35 -32.80 21.53
CA GLN A 357 121.24 -31.45 20.94
C GLN A 357 119.81 -31.08 20.53
N ALA A 358 118.98 -32.05 20.14
CA ALA A 358 117.56 -31.82 19.82
C ALA A 358 116.71 -31.57 21.08
N GLN A 359 117.02 -32.26 22.18
CA GLN A 359 116.30 -32.15 23.46
C GLN A 359 116.46 -30.77 24.10
N GLU A 360 117.63 -30.14 23.95
CA GLU A 360 117.92 -28.83 24.55
C GLU A 360 117.17 -27.69 23.85
N ARG A 361 117.13 -27.68 22.51
CA ARG A 361 116.37 -26.70 21.72
C ARG A 361 114.85 -26.84 21.90
N MET A 362 114.35 -28.06 22.05
CA MET A 362 112.91 -28.31 22.25
C MET A 362 112.41 -27.80 23.61
N ASN A 363 113.23 -27.88 24.66
CA ASN A 363 112.87 -27.38 25.99
C ASN A 363 112.79 -25.85 26.06
N GLU A 364 113.65 -25.13 25.33
CA GLU A 364 113.58 -23.66 25.25
C GLU A 364 112.29 -23.19 24.56
N GLN A 365 111.91 -23.83 23.45
CA GLN A 365 110.69 -23.47 22.72
C GLN A 365 109.40 -23.77 23.51
N LEU A 366 109.35 -24.89 24.25
CA LEU A 366 108.19 -25.22 25.09
C LEU A 366 107.98 -24.23 26.25
N ARG A 367 109.06 -23.71 26.85
CA ARG A 367 108.94 -22.69 27.90
C ARG A 367 108.41 -21.35 27.39
N ALA A 368 108.81 -20.93 26.19
CA ALA A 368 108.31 -19.71 25.58
C ALA A 368 106.81 -19.80 25.25
N PHE A 369 106.37 -20.91 24.66
CA PHE A 369 104.97 -21.13 24.29
C PHE A 369 104.02 -21.18 25.50
N ILE A 370 104.43 -21.82 26.60
CA ILE A 370 103.62 -21.90 27.82
C ILE A 370 103.40 -20.52 28.46
N ASN A 371 104.40 -19.63 28.41
CA ASN A 371 104.26 -18.28 28.95
C ASN A 371 103.30 -17.43 28.13
N GLU A 372 103.37 -17.50 26.80
CA GLU A 372 102.51 -16.76 25.88
C GLU A 372 101.04 -17.22 26.00
N LEU A 373 100.81 -18.52 26.15
CA LEU A 373 99.47 -19.10 26.32
C LEU A 373 98.85 -18.73 27.67
N LYS A 374 99.66 -18.63 28.74
CA LYS A 374 99.18 -18.22 30.06
C LYS A 374 98.74 -16.75 30.10
N GLU A 375 99.45 -15.89 29.37
CA GLU A 375 99.12 -14.46 29.26
C GLU A 375 97.83 -14.23 28.46
N LEU A 376 97.66 -14.94 27.34
CA LEU A 376 96.45 -14.88 26.50
C LEU A 376 95.18 -15.33 27.27
N ILE A 377 95.27 -16.39 28.08
CA ILE A 377 94.13 -16.91 28.84
C ILE A 377 93.68 -15.95 29.94
N ILE A 378 94.61 -15.29 30.64
CA ILE A 378 94.29 -14.34 31.71
C ILE A 378 93.57 -13.10 31.13
N GLN A 379 94.01 -12.63 29.96
CA GLN A 379 93.41 -11.47 29.31
C GLN A 379 91.99 -11.78 28.78
N GLN A 380 91.79 -12.93 28.14
CA GLN A 380 90.48 -13.38 27.63
C GLN A 380 89.44 -13.64 28.73
N GLN A 381 89.84 -14.19 29.89
CA GLN A 381 88.92 -14.43 31.01
C GLN A 381 88.42 -13.13 31.67
N GLY A 382 89.26 -12.10 31.73
CA GLY A 382 88.91 -10.80 32.33
C GLY A 382 87.90 -10.02 31.49
N GLU A 383 88.11 -9.96 30.17
CA GLU A 383 87.20 -9.27 29.25
C GLU A 383 85.85 -9.97 29.13
N THR A 384 85.84 -11.31 29.08
CA THR A 384 84.60 -12.10 29.00
C THR A 384 83.74 -11.92 30.27
N LYS A 385 84.36 -11.90 31.46
CA LYS A 385 83.63 -11.69 32.72
C LYS A 385 82.96 -10.31 32.78
N ASN A 386 83.68 -9.25 32.39
CA ASN A 386 83.13 -7.90 32.40
C ASN A 386 81.99 -7.73 31.39
N ALA A 387 82.15 -8.28 30.18
CA ALA A 387 81.10 -8.23 29.15
C ALA A 387 79.85 -9.02 29.57
N MET A 388 80.02 -10.16 30.23
CA MET A 388 78.92 -11.00 30.71
C MET A 388 78.17 -10.34 31.89
N ASP A 389 78.86 -9.64 32.80
CA ASP A 389 78.23 -8.88 33.88
C ASP A 389 77.46 -7.64 33.37
N GLU A 390 77.99 -6.94 32.36
CA GLU A 390 77.32 -5.78 31.78
C GLU A 390 76.04 -6.18 31.00
N THR A 391 76.11 -7.27 30.23
CA THR A 391 74.94 -7.80 29.51
C THR A 391 73.87 -8.34 30.45
N MET A 392 74.23 -9.07 31.52
CA MET A 392 73.25 -9.49 32.52
C MET A 392 72.57 -8.31 33.22
N LYS A 393 73.31 -7.24 33.55
CA LYS A 393 72.71 -6.02 34.13
C LYS A 393 71.74 -5.32 33.19
N LYS A 394 72.08 -5.21 31.90
CA LYS A 394 71.16 -4.63 30.89
C LYS A 394 69.89 -5.46 30.75
N VAL A 395 70.00 -6.78 30.64
CA VAL A 395 68.84 -7.67 30.53
C VAL A 395 67.94 -7.58 31.77
N LEU A 396 68.52 -7.58 32.98
CA LEU A 396 67.75 -7.42 34.21
C LEU A 396 67.04 -6.07 34.28
N SER A 397 67.70 -4.99 33.89
CA SER A 397 67.11 -3.65 33.88
C SER A 397 65.98 -3.51 32.84
N GLU A 398 66.15 -4.09 31.65
CA GLU A 398 65.10 -4.06 30.61
C GLU A 398 63.91 -4.93 30.99
N LEU A 399 64.15 -6.10 31.61
CA LEU A 399 63.09 -6.97 32.11
C LEU A 399 62.29 -6.29 33.23
N GLU A 400 62.97 -5.60 34.15
CA GLU A 400 62.29 -4.87 35.23
C GLU A 400 61.47 -3.68 34.70
N ALA A 401 61.98 -2.99 33.67
CA ALA A 401 61.24 -1.93 32.98
C ALA A 401 60.01 -2.47 32.23
N ALA A 402 60.12 -3.60 31.54
CA ALA A 402 59.00 -4.24 30.84
C ALA A 402 57.90 -4.70 31.82
N ILE A 403 58.27 -5.30 32.95
CA ILE A 403 57.31 -5.74 33.98
C ILE A 403 56.58 -4.53 34.58
N ARG A 404 57.28 -3.42 34.85
CA ARG A 404 56.65 -2.18 35.32
C ARG A 404 55.69 -1.60 34.29
N SER A 405 56.07 -1.55 33.01
CA SER A 405 55.21 -1.07 31.93
C SER A 405 53.94 -1.90 31.82
N ILE A 406 54.06 -3.23 31.81
CA ILE A 406 52.92 -4.14 31.77
C ILE A 406 52.02 -3.95 32.99
N SER A 407 52.58 -3.83 34.20
CA SER A 407 51.78 -3.62 35.41
C SER A 407 51.01 -2.29 35.41
N THR A 408 51.63 -1.22 34.91
CA THR A 408 50.97 0.09 34.81
C THR A 408 49.89 0.10 33.73
N GLU A 409 50.16 -0.50 32.58
CA GLU A 409 49.21 -0.59 31.46
C GLU A 409 48.01 -1.49 31.81
N ARG A 410 48.24 -2.62 32.49
CA ARG A 410 47.16 -3.49 33.00
C ARG A 410 46.28 -2.78 34.03
N GLY A 411 46.87 -1.95 34.90
CA GLY A 411 46.12 -1.16 35.88
C GLY A 411 45.16 -0.18 35.19
N ALA A 412 45.68 0.60 34.25
CA ALA A 412 44.87 1.54 33.46
C ALA A 412 43.77 0.83 32.64
N GLN A 413 44.07 -0.34 32.09
CA GLN A 413 43.10 -1.12 31.33
C GLN A 413 41.97 -1.67 32.22
N ILE A 414 42.28 -2.14 33.44
CA ILE A 414 41.27 -2.63 34.39
C ILE A 414 40.33 -1.50 34.81
N ASP A 415 40.85 -0.29 35.05
CA ASP A 415 40.02 0.86 35.39
C ASP A 415 39.12 1.27 34.21
N GLN A 416 39.67 1.26 32.98
CA GLN A 416 38.90 1.54 31.77
C GLN A 416 37.80 0.49 31.51
N ASP A 417 38.08 -0.80 31.69
CA ASP A 417 37.09 -1.87 31.54
C ASP A 417 36.00 -1.79 32.61
N ARG A 418 36.37 -1.40 33.83
CA ARG A 418 35.40 -1.19 34.91
C ARG A 418 34.45 -0.03 34.60
N ASP A 419 34.97 1.09 34.11
CA ASP A 419 34.14 2.24 33.70
C ASP A 419 33.28 1.92 32.48
N ARG A 420 33.84 1.21 31.50
CA ARG A 420 33.09 0.76 30.32
C ARG A 420 31.96 -0.19 30.71
N THR A 421 32.21 -1.14 31.61
CA THR A 421 31.19 -2.09 32.11
C THR A 421 30.11 -1.38 32.92
N LYS A 422 30.48 -0.38 33.73
CA LYS A 422 29.53 0.46 34.47
C LYS A 422 28.63 1.24 33.51
N ASN A 423 29.22 1.94 32.54
CA ASN A 423 28.45 2.69 31.53
C ASN A 423 27.53 1.79 30.70
N LEU A 424 27.98 0.59 30.35
CA LEU A 424 27.15 -0.39 29.63
C LEU A 424 25.97 -0.86 30.48
N THR A 425 26.20 -1.11 31.78
CA THR A 425 25.16 -1.53 32.72
C THR A 425 24.14 -0.42 32.95
N ASP A 426 24.59 0.82 33.12
CA ASP A 426 23.74 1.98 33.32
C ASP A 426 22.91 2.29 32.06
N SER A 427 23.52 2.21 30.88
CA SER A 427 22.82 2.35 29.59
C SER A 427 21.78 1.24 29.38
N THR A 428 22.09 0.01 29.76
CA THR A 428 21.16 -1.13 29.67
C THR A 428 19.99 -0.98 30.63
N LYS A 429 20.23 -0.49 31.87
CA LYS A 429 19.16 -0.18 32.83
C LYS A 429 18.27 0.97 32.33
N ALA A 430 18.85 2.00 31.74
CA ALA A 430 18.09 3.11 31.17
C ALA A 430 17.22 2.65 30.00
N LEU A 431 17.75 1.80 29.11
CA LEU A 431 16.98 1.19 28.02
C LEU A 431 15.84 0.31 28.55
N TYR A 432 16.10 -0.53 29.54
CA TYR A 432 15.08 -1.39 30.15
C TYR A 432 13.96 -0.57 30.82
N GLY A 433 14.32 0.49 31.55
CA GLY A 433 13.36 1.41 32.16
C GLY A 433 12.53 2.16 31.11
N GLY A 434 13.19 2.74 30.10
CA GLY A 434 12.50 3.48 29.03
C GLY A 434 11.60 2.59 28.17
N LEU A 435 11.99 1.34 27.90
CA LEU A 435 11.15 0.40 27.15
C LEU A 435 9.91 0.00 27.96
N SER A 436 10.06 -0.26 29.26
CA SER A 436 8.93 -0.58 30.15
C SER A 436 7.95 0.59 30.29
N GLU A 437 8.46 1.81 30.37
CA GLU A 437 7.65 3.02 30.45
C GLU A 437 6.92 3.27 29.12
N ASN A 438 7.62 3.13 27.99
CA ASN A 438 7.02 3.27 26.66
C ASN A 438 5.95 2.21 26.39
N VAL A 439 6.19 0.95 26.78
CA VAL A 439 5.18 -0.14 26.65
C VAL A 439 3.97 0.13 27.53
N SER A 440 4.17 0.61 28.76
CA SER A 440 3.05 0.96 29.66
C SER A 440 2.21 2.09 29.08
N LYS A 441 2.86 3.13 28.54
CA LYS A 441 2.19 4.25 27.88
C LYS A 441 1.45 3.82 26.62
N LEU A 442 2.04 2.92 25.82
CA LEU A 442 1.39 2.38 24.62
C LEU A 442 0.14 1.55 24.97
N ILE A 443 0.17 0.78 26.06
CA ILE A 443 -1.00 0.05 26.56
C ILE A 443 -2.10 1.02 27.01
N GLU A 444 -1.74 2.11 27.69
CA GLU A 444 -2.68 3.15 28.12
C GLU A 444 -3.30 3.89 26.91
N ASP A 445 -2.48 4.24 25.92
CA ASP A 445 -2.94 4.87 24.68
C ASP A 445 -3.87 3.96 23.88
N ILE A 446 -3.55 2.66 23.79
CA ILE A 446 -4.42 1.66 23.15
C ILE A 446 -5.74 1.52 23.90
N LYS A 447 -5.72 1.48 25.24
CA LYS A 447 -6.94 1.44 26.05
C LYS A 447 -7.80 2.68 25.81
N ASN A 448 -7.20 3.86 25.82
CA ASN A 448 -7.90 5.13 25.57
C ASN A 448 -8.45 5.19 24.14
N SER A 449 -7.70 4.72 23.16
CA SER A 449 -8.15 4.62 21.78
C SER A 449 -9.29 3.64 21.62
N THR A 450 -9.26 2.50 22.31
CA THR A 450 -10.33 1.48 22.25
C THR A 450 -11.64 2.04 22.81
N ILE A 451 -11.58 2.75 23.94
CA ILE A 451 -12.75 3.43 24.53
C ILE A 451 -13.31 4.49 23.58
N LYS A 452 -12.44 5.31 22.96
CA LYS A 452 -12.89 6.30 21.96
C LYS A 452 -13.51 5.65 20.74
N THR A 453 -12.95 4.54 20.26
CA THR A 453 -13.53 3.79 19.14
C THR A 453 -14.90 3.22 19.49
N GLU A 454 -15.06 2.66 20.69
CA GLU A 454 -16.36 2.18 21.17
C GLU A 454 -17.40 3.31 21.25
N GLN A 455 -17.00 4.48 21.78
CA GLN A 455 -17.85 5.68 21.81
C GLN A 455 -18.22 6.15 20.39
N ASN A 456 -17.26 6.20 19.47
CA ASN A 456 -17.51 6.59 18.09
C ASN A 456 -18.45 5.60 17.38
N ILE A 457 -18.29 4.29 17.59
CA ILE A 457 -19.17 3.27 17.03
C ILE A 457 -20.60 3.44 17.58
N SER A 458 -20.74 3.66 18.88
CA SER A 458 -22.05 3.92 19.50
C SER A 458 -22.71 5.17 18.91
N GLU A 459 -21.94 6.23 18.68
CA GLU A 459 -22.46 7.48 18.11
C GLU A 459 -22.83 7.33 16.63
N ILE A 460 -22.02 6.61 15.85
CA ILE A 460 -22.37 6.24 14.47
C ILE A 460 -23.64 5.40 14.45
N GLN A 461 -23.79 4.43 15.35
CA GLN A 461 -24.99 3.60 15.44
C GLN A 461 -26.23 4.45 15.79
N ARG A 462 -26.10 5.39 16.73
CA ARG A 462 -27.16 6.31 17.12
C ARG A 462 -27.59 7.19 15.96
N VAL A 463 -26.63 7.85 15.30
CA VAL A 463 -26.89 8.73 14.15
C VAL A 463 -27.45 7.93 12.98
N SER A 464 -26.91 6.75 12.68
CA SER A 464 -27.41 5.90 11.59
C SER A 464 -28.85 5.44 11.85
N THR A 465 -29.17 5.06 13.09
CA THR A 465 -30.54 4.67 13.46
C THR A 465 -31.50 5.86 13.34
N SER A 466 -31.09 7.05 13.79
CA SER A 466 -31.88 8.27 13.64
C SER A 466 -32.10 8.63 12.17
N ALA A 467 -31.04 8.61 11.36
CA ALA A 467 -31.11 8.92 9.94
C ALA A 467 -32.01 7.94 9.17
N ILE A 468 -31.92 6.63 9.47
CA ILE A 468 -32.81 5.62 8.88
C ILE A 468 -34.26 5.88 9.28
N SER A 469 -34.52 6.22 10.55
CA SER A 469 -35.88 6.58 11.00
C SER A 469 -36.38 7.84 10.31
N GLY A 470 -35.58 8.90 10.24
CA GLY A 470 -35.93 10.15 9.56
C GLY A 470 -36.14 9.96 8.06
N MET A 471 -35.39 9.07 7.42
CA MET A 471 -35.58 8.71 6.01
C MET A 471 -36.86 7.91 5.80
N ASN A 472 -37.22 7.01 6.71
CA ASN A 472 -38.48 6.27 6.65
C ASN A 472 -39.69 7.21 6.83
N ASP A 473 -39.62 8.14 7.79
CA ASP A 473 -40.61 9.20 7.96
C ASP A 473 -40.73 10.08 6.69
N GLY A 474 -39.59 10.48 6.11
CA GLY A 474 -39.54 11.26 4.88
C GLY A 474 -40.16 10.52 3.69
N ALA A 475 -39.87 9.22 3.54
CA ALA A 475 -40.44 8.38 2.50
C ALA A 475 -41.97 8.23 2.66
N LEU A 476 -42.46 8.06 3.89
CA LEU A 476 -43.89 8.01 4.18
C LEU A 476 -44.58 9.34 3.81
N ASN A 477 -43.98 10.46 4.18
CA ASN A 477 -44.49 11.78 3.84
C ASN A 477 -44.49 12.06 2.33
N MET A 478 -43.45 11.61 1.61
CA MET A 478 -43.41 11.69 0.15
C MET A 478 -44.52 10.86 -0.49
N LYS A 479 -44.80 9.66 0.03
CA LYS A 479 -45.92 8.83 -0.44
C LYS A 479 -47.27 9.55 -0.24
N ILE A 480 -47.52 10.11 0.95
CA ILE A 480 -48.75 10.85 1.24
C ILE A 480 -48.91 12.05 0.31
N ALA A 481 -47.82 12.77 0.03
CA ALA A 481 -47.81 13.88 -0.91
C ALA A 481 -48.13 13.42 -2.35
N ALA A 482 -47.55 12.29 -2.78
CA ALA A 482 -47.83 11.70 -4.09
C ALA A 482 -49.31 11.28 -4.23
N ASP A 483 -49.90 10.66 -3.20
CA ASP A 483 -51.33 10.30 -3.18
C ASP A 483 -52.22 11.55 -3.29
N LYS A 484 -51.89 12.63 -2.56
CA LYS A 484 -52.60 13.92 -2.67
C LYS A 484 -52.50 14.52 -4.08
N PHE A 485 -51.33 14.43 -4.71
CA PHE A 485 -51.13 14.89 -6.08
C PHE A 485 -51.95 14.11 -7.10
N THR A 486 -52.00 12.77 -6.97
CA THR A 486 -52.83 11.91 -7.82
C THR A 486 -54.30 12.27 -7.68
N ASN A 487 -54.81 12.39 -6.45
CA ASN A 487 -56.20 12.77 -6.19
C ASN A 487 -56.55 14.16 -6.77
N ALA A 488 -55.64 15.13 -6.68
CA ALA A 488 -55.82 16.44 -7.29
C ALA A 488 -55.85 16.35 -8.83
N GLY A 489 -55.00 15.49 -9.42
CA GLY A 489 -55.01 15.21 -10.85
C GLY A 489 -56.33 14.62 -11.32
N ASP A 490 -56.88 13.64 -10.60
CA ASP A 490 -58.17 13.02 -10.91
C ASP A 490 -59.34 14.03 -10.83
N ALA A 491 -59.31 14.92 -9.84
CA ALA A 491 -60.32 15.98 -9.70
C ALA A 491 -60.31 16.95 -10.90
N VAL A 492 -59.13 17.34 -11.37
CA VAL A 492 -58.99 18.18 -12.58
C VAL A 492 -59.49 17.45 -13.82
N ASN A 493 -59.18 16.16 -13.94
CA ASN A 493 -59.60 15.37 -15.09
C ASN A 493 -61.14 15.24 -15.16
N ASN A 494 -61.79 15.02 -14.01
CA ASN A 494 -63.26 15.01 -13.92
C ASN A 494 -63.91 16.34 -14.33
N VAL A 495 -63.30 17.46 -13.95
CA VAL A 495 -63.76 18.80 -14.38
C VAL A 495 -63.65 18.97 -15.88
N LEU A 496 -62.54 18.53 -16.50
CA LEU A 496 -62.36 18.60 -17.95
C LEU A 496 -63.41 17.76 -18.68
N GLU A 497 -63.73 16.57 -18.17
CA GLU A 497 -64.79 15.71 -18.70
C GLU A 497 -66.18 16.37 -18.61
N GLN A 498 -66.51 16.96 -17.45
CA GLN A 498 -67.78 17.69 -17.28
C GLN A 498 -67.87 18.92 -18.18
N SER A 499 -66.77 19.66 -18.32
CA SER A 499 -66.71 20.86 -19.18
C SER A 499 -66.96 20.48 -20.63
N LYS A 500 -66.37 19.37 -21.11
CA LYS A 500 -66.66 18.80 -22.43
C LYS A 500 -68.14 18.46 -22.60
N GLY A 501 -68.76 17.83 -21.60
CA GLY A 501 -70.20 17.51 -21.63
C GLY A 501 -71.11 18.76 -21.71
N ILE A 502 -70.75 19.84 -21.02
CA ILE A 502 -71.45 21.13 -21.11
C ILE A 502 -71.28 21.74 -22.50
N THR A 503 -70.08 21.70 -23.09
CA THR A 503 -69.85 22.18 -24.46
C THR A 503 -70.74 21.44 -25.47
N THR A 504 -70.86 20.11 -25.37
CA THR A 504 -71.77 19.33 -26.23
C THR A 504 -73.22 19.77 -26.06
N LYS A 505 -73.70 19.98 -24.82
CA LYS A 505 -75.07 20.47 -24.57
C LYS A 505 -75.29 21.88 -25.12
N MET A 506 -74.28 22.75 -25.06
CA MET A 506 -74.34 24.09 -25.65
C MET A 506 -74.44 24.04 -27.17
N GLU A 507 -73.70 23.15 -27.83
CA GLU A 507 -73.80 22.93 -29.29
C GLU A 507 -75.19 22.40 -29.68
N GLU A 508 -75.74 21.42 -28.94
CA GLU A 508 -77.09 20.91 -29.16
C GLU A 508 -78.16 21.99 -28.98
N ALA A 509 -78.07 22.79 -27.92
CA ALA A 509 -78.99 23.89 -27.67
C ALA A 509 -78.90 24.97 -28.77
N ALA A 510 -77.69 25.34 -29.19
CA ALA A 510 -77.47 26.29 -30.27
C ALA A 510 -78.06 25.80 -31.60
N SER A 511 -77.87 24.51 -31.92
CA SER A 511 -78.48 23.87 -33.10
C SER A 511 -80.01 23.91 -33.05
N THR A 512 -80.59 23.59 -31.88
CA THR A 512 -82.05 23.62 -31.67
C THR A 512 -82.60 25.04 -31.83
N LEU A 513 -81.92 26.04 -31.27
CA LEU A 513 -82.28 27.45 -31.44
C LEU A 513 -82.17 27.91 -32.89
N GLN A 514 -81.12 27.52 -33.61
CA GLN A 514 -80.93 27.83 -35.03
C GLN A 514 -82.07 27.24 -35.88
N SER A 515 -82.45 26.00 -35.62
CA SER A 515 -83.56 25.33 -36.31
C SER A 515 -84.90 25.99 -35.99
N THR A 516 -85.14 26.33 -34.71
CA THR A 516 -86.36 27.00 -34.28
C THR A 516 -86.47 28.40 -34.90
N SER A 517 -85.36 29.16 -34.92
CA SER A 517 -85.30 30.49 -35.54
C SER A 517 -85.62 30.44 -37.03
N SER A 518 -85.14 29.41 -37.72
CA SER A 518 -85.44 29.18 -39.15
C SER A 518 -86.92 28.88 -39.36
N MET A 519 -87.50 28.02 -38.52
CA MET A 519 -88.93 27.66 -38.57
C MET A 519 -89.85 28.85 -38.26
N VAL A 520 -89.48 29.71 -37.31
CA VAL A 520 -90.21 30.95 -37.01
C VAL A 520 -90.16 31.92 -38.18
N ARG A 521 -89.01 32.04 -38.86
CA ARG A 521 -88.90 32.86 -40.08
C ARG A 521 -89.84 32.39 -41.17
N GLU A 522 -89.85 31.09 -41.43
CA GLU A 522 -90.70 30.47 -42.44
C GLU A 522 -92.20 30.65 -42.13
N LEU A 523 -92.60 30.50 -40.86
CA LEU A 523 -93.95 30.80 -40.40
C LEU A 523 -94.34 32.27 -40.61
N PHE A 524 -93.43 33.21 -40.35
CA PHE A 524 -93.68 34.64 -40.52
C PHE A 524 -93.84 35.01 -42.00
N ASP A 525 -93.00 34.45 -42.87
CA ASP A 525 -93.09 34.65 -44.32
C ASP A 525 -94.40 34.09 -44.88
N GLY A 526 -94.77 32.86 -44.48
CA GLY A 526 -96.04 32.24 -44.85
C GLY A 526 -97.27 33.03 -44.35
N TYR A 527 -97.21 33.57 -43.14
CA TYR A 527 -98.27 34.42 -42.60
C TYR A 527 -98.41 35.74 -43.36
N GLN A 528 -97.30 36.44 -43.61
CA GLN A 528 -97.27 37.66 -44.43
C GLN A 528 -97.88 37.44 -45.81
N GLN A 529 -97.61 36.27 -46.42
CA GLN A 529 -98.20 35.89 -47.69
C GLN A 529 -99.71 35.64 -47.58
N SER A 530 -100.16 34.87 -46.59
CA SER A 530 -101.60 34.62 -46.35
C SER A 530 -102.36 35.91 -46.06
N LYS A 531 -101.76 36.85 -45.32
CA LYS A 531 -102.34 38.18 -45.08
C LYS A 531 -102.54 38.94 -46.39
N ARG A 532 -101.52 38.99 -47.26
CA ARG A 532 -101.61 39.63 -48.58
C ARG A 532 -102.68 38.99 -49.47
N GLU A 533 -102.81 37.66 -49.44
CA GLU A 533 -103.87 36.95 -50.17
C GLU A 533 -105.26 37.25 -49.62
N ASN A 534 -105.43 37.26 -48.29
CA ASN A 534 -106.69 37.62 -47.64
C ASN A 534 -107.10 39.07 -47.91
N GLU A 535 -106.17 40.03 -47.84
CA GLU A 535 -106.44 41.43 -48.21
C GLU A 535 -106.93 41.53 -49.67
N LYS A 536 -106.33 40.74 -50.56
CA LYS A 536 -106.73 40.67 -51.98
C LYS A 536 -108.12 40.06 -52.14
N TYR A 537 -108.44 38.97 -51.44
CA TYR A 537 -109.78 38.36 -51.46
C TYR A 537 -110.85 39.29 -50.89
N VAL A 538 -110.54 40.03 -49.83
CA VAL A 538 -111.46 41.04 -49.25
C VAL A 538 -111.70 42.17 -50.25
N LEU A 539 -110.66 42.64 -50.95
CA LEU A 539 -110.79 43.64 -52.02
C LEU A 539 -111.65 43.14 -53.19
N GLU A 540 -111.42 41.91 -53.67
CA GLU A 540 -112.25 41.29 -54.72
C GLU A 540 -113.70 41.10 -54.29
N LEU A 541 -113.95 40.63 -53.05
CA LEU A 541 -115.29 40.50 -52.50
C LEU A 541 -115.98 41.86 -52.37
N THR A 542 -115.27 42.89 -51.93
CA THR A 542 -115.81 44.26 -51.84
C THR A 542 -116.17 44.81 -53.22
N GLY A 543 -115.33 44.56 -54.23
CA GLY A 543 -115.62 44.90 -55.63
C GLY A 543 -116.82 44.13 -56.20
N LEU A 544 -116.92 42.82 -55.94
CA LEU A 544 -118.07 41.99 -56.32
C LEU A 544 -119.37 42.46 -55.65
N VAL A 545 -119.31 42.91 -54.40
CA VAL A 545 -120.45 43.51 -53.69
C VAL A 545 -120.89 44.80 -54.35
N GLU A 546 -119.95 45.67 -54.72
CA GLU A 546 -120.27 46.95 -55.36
C GLU A 546 -120.90 46.74 -56.75
N ILE A 547 -120.47 45.70 -57.47
CA ILE A 547 -121.08 45.25 -58.73
C ILE A 547 -122.47 44.64 -58.48
N ALA A 548 -122.61 43.72 -57.51
CA ALA A 548 -123.89 43.06 -57.19
C ALA A 548 -124.96 44.04 -56.68
N ARG A 549 -124.57 45.05 -55.88
CA ARG A 549 -125.45 46.13 -55.39
C ARG A 549 -125.96 47.02 -56.52
N ARG A 550 -125.24 47.06 -57.65
CA ARG A 550 -125.54 47.88 -58.82
C ARG A 550 -126.42 47.16 -59.86
N GLU A 551 -126.37 45.82 -59.93
CA GLU A 551 -127.01 45.06 -61.00
C GLU A 551 -128.30 44.28 -60.65
N ALA A 552 -128.64 44.01 -59.39
CA ALA A 552 -129.92 43.36 -59.09
C ALA A 552 -130.47 43.73 -57.70
N GLY A 553 -131.76 44.06 -57.64
CA GLY A 553 -132.53 44.24 -56.39
C GLY A 553 -132.74 42.93 -55.62
N VAL A 554 -131.63 42.39 -55.10
CA VAL A 554 -131.53 41.21 -54.23
C VAL A 554 -130.48 41.59 -53.19
N GLY A 555 -130.65 41.56 -51.89
CA GLY A 555 -131.70 41.16 -50.97
C GLY A 555 -130.97 41.20 -49.62
N GLU A 556 -131.56 41.81 -48.60
CA GLU A 556 -130.98 42.06 -47.26
C GLU A 556 -130.20 40.85 -46.69
N LYS A 557 -130.58 39.62 -47.08
CA LYS A 557 -129.90 38.36 -46.77
C LYS A 557 -128.47 38.19 -47.32
N ILE A 558 -128.17 38.55 -48.57
CA ILE A 558 -126.81 38.33 -49.14
C ILE A 558 -125.82 39.32 -48.54
N VAL A 559 -126.25 40.58 -48.35
CA VAL A 559 -125.47 41.60 -47.65
C VAL A 559 -125.24 41.18 -46.20
N GLY A 560 -126.27 40.66 -45.51
CA GLY A 560 -126.13 40.14 -44.15
C GLY A 560 -125.20 38.92 -44.03
N GLU A 561 -125.21 37.99 -44.99
CA GLU A 561 -124.24 36.88 -44.99
C GLU A 561 -122.81 37.34 -45.30
N MET A 562 -122.62 38.32 -46.17
CA MET A 562 -121.28 38.88 -46.43
C MET A 562 -120.76 39.76 -45.29
N GLU A 563 -121.61 40.54 -44.62
CA GLU A 563 -121.24 41.22 -43.36
C GLU A 563 -120.83 40.19 -42.30
N ARG A 564 -121.48 39.02 -42.27
CA ARG A 564 -121.09 37.90 -41.41
C ARG A 564 -119.76 37.27 -41.82
N VAL A 565 -119.47 37.11 -43.12
CA VAL A 565 -118.19 36.57 -43.61
C VAL A 565 -117.04 37.56 -43.39
N ILE A 566 -117.23 38.84 -43.69
CA ILE A 566 -116.24 39.90 -43.41
C ILE A 566 -116.06 40.07 -41.90
N GLY A 567 -117.15 39.98 -41.13
CA GLY A 567 -117.11 39.96 -39.68
C GLY A 567 -116.27 38.79 -39.16
N THR A 568 -116.52 37.57 -39.61
CA THR A 568 -115.74 36.38 -39.23
C THR A 568 -114.30 36.43 -39.72
N MET A 569 -114.00 37.00 -40.90
CA MET A 569 -112.64 37.26 -41.38
C MET A 569 -111.91 38.28 -40.51
N ARG A 570 -112.56 39.38 -40.10
CA ARG A 570 -112.00 40.34 -39.14
C ARG A 570 -111.75 39.72 -37.78
N THR A 571 -112.66 38.87 -37.30
CA THR A 571 -112.45 38.14 -36.04
C THR A 571 -111.30 37.15 -36.17
N ALA A 572 -111.15 36.48 -37.32
CA ALA A 572 -110.04 35.58 -37.60
C ALA A 572 -108.70 36.32 -37.72
N GLU A 573 -108.66 37.49 -38.36
CA GLU A 573 -107.48 38.36 -38.44
C GLU A 573 -107.07 38.86 -37.05
N ALA A 574 -108.04 39.31 -36.24
CA ALA A 574 -107.81 39.73 -34.86
C ALA A 574 -107.28 38.58 -34.00
N SER A 575 -107.89 37.38 -34.09
CA SER A 575 -107.40 36.19 -33.39
C SER A 575 -106.01 35.75 -33.85
N SER A 576 -105.69 35.86 -35.15
CA SER A 576 -104.38 35.47 -35.68
C SER A 576 -103.28 36.46 -35.28
N THR A 577 -103.58 37.76 -35.28
CA THR A 577 -102.69 38.80 -34.74
C THR A 577 -102.43 38.57 -33.25
N GLN A 578 -103.48 38.25 -32.49
CA GLN A 578 -103.37 37.91 -31.07
C GLN A 578 -102.54 36.62 -30.86
N TYR A 579 -102.62 35.66 -31.77
CA TYR A 579 -101.82 34.43 -31.74
C TYR A 579 -100.33 34.71 -32.03
N LEU A 580 -100.02 35.60 -32.98
CA LEU A 580 -98.66 36.03 -33.28
C LEU A 580 -98.03 36.84 -32.15
N ASP A 581 -98.78 37.74 -31.53
CA ASP A 581 -98.31 38.44 -30.32
C ASP A 581 -98.02 37.44 -29.19
N LYS A 582 -98.84 36.39 -29.06
CA LYS A 582 -98.58 35.29 -28.13
C LYS A 582 -97.33 34.50 -28.47
N ILE A 583 -97.09 34.19 -29.74
CA ILE A 583 -95.86 33.53 -30.19
C ILE A 583 -94.64 34.41 -29.91
N ASN A 584 -94.72 35.71 -30.18
CA ASN A 584 -93.62 36.65 -29.96
C ASN A 584 -93.32 36.79 -28.46
N SER A 585 -94.37 36.84 -27.63
CA SER A 585 -94.27 36.77 -26.17
C SER A 585 -93.61 35.48 -25.69
N VAL A 586 -94.04 34.32 -26.20
CA VAL A 586 -93.47 33.01 -25.83
C VAL A 586 -92.03 32.87 -26.30
N LEU A 587 -91.68 33.42 -27.47
CA LEU A 587 -90.30 33.44 -27.97
C LEU A 587 -89.42 34.31 -27.08
N LYS A 588 -89.90 35.50 -26.71
CA LYS A 588 -89.20 36.42 -25.82
C LYS A 588 -88.97 35.78 -24.45
N ASP A 589 -90.01 35.20 -23.85
CA ASP A 589 -89.90 34.47 -22.58
C ASP A 589 -88.94 33.27 -22.70
N SER A 590 -88.98 32.53 -23.82
CA SER A 590 -88.08 31.39 -24.03
C SER A 590 -86.62 31.84 -24.17
N PHE A 591 -86.35 32.96 -24.86
CA PHE A 591 -85.01 33.52 -24.96
C PHE A 591 -84.50 34.10 -23.64
N GLU A 592 -85.35 34.81 -22.88
CA GLU A 592 -85.01 35.32 -21.55
C GLU A 592 -84.74 34.16 -20.58
N THR A 593 -85.58 33.11 -20.61
CA THR A 593 -85.41 31.90 -19.79
C THR A 593 -84.14 31.14 -20.18
N PHE A 594 -83.89 30.95 -21.48
CA PHE A 594 -82.67 30.32 -21.98
C PHE A 594 -81.42 31.11 -21.55
N ASN A 595 -81.45 32.43 -21.68
CA ASN A 595 -80.32 33.27 -21.29
C ASN A 595 -80.09 33.18 -19.77
N ALA A 596 -81.16 33.19 -18.96
CA ALA A 596 -81.07 33.01 -17.52
C ALA A 596 -80.52 31.64 -17.11
N GLU A 597 -80.98 30.55 -17.75
CA GLU A 597 -80.46 29.20 -17.51
C GLU A 597 -79.01 29.05 -17.97
N MET A 598 -78.63 29.65 -19.11
CA MET A 598 -77.26 29.62 -19.60
C MET A 598 -76.33 30.38 -18.64
N LEU A 599 -76.73 31.56 -18.19
CA LEU A 599 -75.97 32.37 -17.23
C LEU A 599 -75.84 31.65 -15.89
N SER A 600 -76.90 31.01 -15.42
CA SER A 600 -76.89 30.17 -14.22
C SER A 600 -75.97 28.95 -14.36
N SER A 601 -76.01 28.28 -15.51
CA SER A 601 -75.17 27.11 -15.81
C SER A 601 -73.68 27.49 -15.87
N VAL A 602 -73.35 28.62 -16.51
CA VAL A 602 -71.98 29.16 -16.57
C VAL A 602 -71.51 29.64 -15.19
N GLU A 603 -72.35 30.33 -14.41
CA GLU A 603 -72.02 30.71 -13.03
C GLU A 603 -71.78 29.49 -12.15
N LYS A 604 -72.62 28.45 -12.26
CA LYS A 604 -72.48 27.22 -11.50
C LYS A 604 -71.18 26.50 -11.87
N MET A 605 -70.87 26.37 -13.15
CA MET A 605 -69.62 25.79 -13.64
C MET A 605 -68.41 26.58 -13.15
N ASN A 606 -68.48 27.92 -13.16
CA ASN A 606 -67.40 28.76 -12.68
C ASN A 606 -67.21 28.61 -11.15
N LYS A 607 -68.31 28.53 -10.39
CA LYS A 607 -68.28 28.26 -8.95
C LYS A 607 -67.65 26.90 -8.63
N GLU A 608 -68.09 25.84 -9.31
CA GLU A 608 -67.55 24.49 -9.14
C GLU A 608 -66.07 24.43 -9.53
N ASN A 609 -65.67 25.08 -10.64
CA ASN A 609 -64.27 25.19 -11.05
C ASN A 609 -63.41 25.91 -10.01
N VAL A 610 -63.85 27.07 -9.51
CA VAL A 610 -63.12 27.81 -8.47
C VAL A 610 -62.99 26.98 -7.20
N GLN A 611 -64.05 26.25 -6.82
CA GLN A 611 -64.06 25.44 -5.61
C GLN A 611 -63.12 24.23 -5.72
N ILE A 612 -63.10 23.56 -6.88
CA ILE A 612 -62.21 22.43 -7.16
C ILE A 612 -60.76 22.89 -7.32
N LEU A 613 -60.50 23.97 -8.06
CA LEU A 613 -59.16 24.55 -8.19
C LEU A 613 -58.62 25.02 -6.84
N SER A 614 -59.46 25.63 -6.00
CA SER A 614 -59.08 26.02 -4.64
C SER A 614 -58.79 24.80 -3.76
N SER A 615 -59.56 23.72 -3.89
CA SER A 615 -59.34 22.47 -3.15
C SER A 615 -58.07 21.75 -3.60
N ALA A 616 -57.81 21.71 -4.92
CA ALA A 616 -56.61 21.18 -5.51
C ALA A 616 -55.37 21.99 -5.09
N ALA A 617 -55.43 23.32 -5.18
CA ALA A 617 -54.35 24.22 -4.74
C ALA A 617 -54.05 24.08 -3.24
N SER A 618 -55.09 23.97 -2.41
CA SER A 618 -54.98 23.68 -0.98
C SER A 618 -54.28 22.35 -0.71
N SER A 619 -54.70 21.30 -1.41
CA SER A 619 -54.12 19.95 -1.27
C SER A 619 -52.65 19.91 -1.71
N LEU A 620 -52.32 20.62 -2.80
CA LEU A 620 -50.96 20.82 -3.31
C LEU A 620 -50.09 21.60 -2.32
N SER A 621 -50.60 22.72 -1.80
CA SER A 621 -49.90 23.53 -0.79
C SER A 621 -49.60 22.71 0.46
N SER A 622 -50.58 21.94 0.93
CA SER A 622 -50.41 21.02 2.06
C SER A 622 -49.38 19.93 1.78
N ALA A 623 -49.34 19.38 0.56
CA ALA A 623 -48.34 18.39 0.17
C ALA A 623 -46.92 18.99 0.13
N VAL A 624 -46.78 20.21 -0.37
CA VAL A 624 -45.51 20.94 -0.41
C VAL A 624 -45.03 21.29 1.00
N GLU A 625 -45.91 21.76 1.89
CA GLU A 625 -45.57 22.01 3.30
C GLU A 625 -45.05 20.76 4.01
N VAL A 626 -45.68 19.61 3.78
CA VAL A 626 -45.25 18.33 4.36
C VAL A 626 -43.88 17.91 3.84
N MET A 627 -43.58 18.11 2.54
CA MET A 627 -42.25 17.87 1.99
C MET A 627 -41.20 18.82 2.59
N VAL A 628 -41.50 20.11 2.66
CA VAL A 628 -40.59 21.12 3.22
C VAL A 628 -40.29 20.84 4.69
N ALA A 629 -41.32 20.48 5.47
CA ALA A 629 -41.15 20.09 6.87
C ALA A 629 -40.25 18.85 7.03
N SER A 630 -40.39 17.87 6.14
CA SER A 630 -39.57 16.64 6.14
C SER A 630 -38.11 16.94 5.79
N VAL A 631 -37.87 17.79 4.79
CA VAL A 631 -36.51 18.23 4.41
C VAL A 631 -35.85 19.04 5.52
N LEU A 632 -36.61 19.92 6.20
CA LEU A 632 -36.10 20.68 7.34
C LEU A 632 -35.76 19.79 8.54
N LYS A 633 -36.55 18.74 8.80
CA LYS A 633 -36.27 17.75 9.85
C LYS A 633 -34.96 17.01 9.58
N LEU A 634 -34.76 16.52 8.34
CA LEU A 634 -33.51 15.88 7.91
C LEU A 634 -32.29 16.81 8.02
N ARG A 635 -32.46 18.10 7.71
CA ARG A 635 -31.38 19.08 7.87
C ARG A 635 -31.04 19.39 9.33
N LYS A 636 -32.03 19.33 10.23
CA LYS A 636 -31.83 19.60 11.66
C LYS A 636 -31.18 18.44 12.42
N GLU A 637 -31.32 17.21 11.94
CA GLU A 637 -30.68 16.03 12.54
C GLU A 637 -29.22 15.82 12.06
N ASN A 638 -28.81 16.49 10.98
CA ASN A 638 -27.45 16.46 10.43
C ASN A 638 -26.53 17.61 10.90
N ASN A 639 -27.07 18.54 11.71
CA ASN A 639 -26.32 19.60 12.42
C ASN A 639 -26.40 19.33 13.92
#